data_AF-A0A314L1W7-F1
#
_entry.id   AF-A0A314L1W7-F1
#
_cell.length_a   1.000
_cell.length_b   1.000
_cell.length_c   1.000
_cell.angle_alpha   90.00
_cell.angle_beta   90.00
_cell.angle_gamma   90.00
#
_symmetry.space_group_name_H-M   'P 1'
#
loop_
_entity.id
_entity.type
_entity.pdbx_description
1 polymer ?
#
loop_
_entity_poly.entity_id
_entity_poly.type
_entity_poly.pdbx_seq_one_letter_code
_entity_poly.pdbx_strand_id
1 'polypeptide(L)'
;MEEFAGVNFLKRMENETLAFIGDYLGRQQFQPLMCMITGGEDRPDVLDVGSEYGLVKARGAKQPDGWVYRFPSTQTTNFTYEDILLRVLV
;
A
#
# COMPACT_ATOMS: atom_id res chain seq x y z
N MET A 1 -6.70 -9.87 -22.09
CA MET A 1 -5.96 -9.43 -20.91
C MET A 1 -5.29 -10.67 -20.34
N GLU A 2 -3.99 -10.63 -20.05
CA GLU A 2 -3.31 -11.77 -19.41
C GLU A 2 -3.84 -12.00 -17.99
N GLU A 3 -3.73 -13.23 -17.50
CA GLU A 3 -4.10 -13.56 -16.12
C GLU A 3 -3.15 -12.89 -15.13
N PHE A 4 -3.71 -12.25 -14.09
CA PHE A 4 -2.92 -11.59 -13.06
C PHE A 4 -2.34 -12.61 -12.09
N ALA A 5 -1.04 -12.53 -11.85
CA ALA A 5 -0.37 -13.30 -10.80
C ALA A 5 0.47 -12.37 -9.91
N GLY A 6 0.19 -12.37 -8.60
CA GLY A 6 0.87 -11.50 -7.63
C GLY A 6 2.39 -11.62 -7.65
N VAL A 7 2.93 -12.83 -7.83
CA VAL A 7 4.38 -13.08 -7.96
C VAL A 7 4.98 -12.38 -9.18
N ASN A 8 4.28 -12.38 -10.32
CA ASN A 8 4.75 -11.70 -11.54
C ASN A 8 4.70 -10.19 -11.36
N PHE A 9 3.68 -9.67 -10.66
CA PHE A 9 3.59 -8.26 -10.31
C PHE A 9 4.75 -7.84 -9.40
N LEU A 10 4.97 -8.54 -8.27
CA LEU A 10 6.05 -8.22 -7.34
C LEU A 10 7.43 -8.29 -7.99
N LYS A 11 7.65 -9.27 -8.88
CA LYS A 11 8.89 -9.36 -9.65
C LYS A 11 9.12 -8.15 -10.56
N ARG A 12 8.06 -7.56 -11.12
CA ARG A 12 8.16 -6.32 -11.91
C ARG A 12 8.40 -5.08 -11.05
N MET A 13 7.99 -5.14 -9.78
CA MET A 13 8.10 -4.06 -8.79
C MET A 13 9.27 -4.28 -7.81
N GLU A 14 10.23 -5.13 -8.16
CA GLU A 14 11.35 -5.48 -7.29
C GLU A 14 12.20 -4.24 -7.00
N ASN A 15 12.47 -3.98 -5.71
CA ASN A 15 13.13 -2.77 -5.19
C ASN A 15 12.41 -1.44 -5.50
N GLU A 16 11.17 -1.48 -5.99
CA GLU A 16 10.38 -0.30 -6.28
C GLU A 16 9.39 0.01 -5.16
N THR A 17 8.99 1.28 -5.10
CA THR A 17 7.92 1.73 -4.21
C THR A 17 6.69 2.14 -5.02
N LEU A 18 5.56 1.50 -4.73
CA LEU A 18 4.26 1.86 -5.28
C LEU A 18 3.49 2.76 -4.29
N ALA A 19 3.00 3.88 -4.80
CA ALA A 19 2.35 4.91 -4.01
C ALA A 19 0.93 5.19 -4.54
N PHE A 20 -0.08 5.01 -3.69
CA PHE A 20 -1.44 5.48 -3.94
C PHE A 20 -1.69 6.73 -3.10
N ILE A 21 -1.48 7.89 -3.71
CA ILE A 21 -1.60 9.21 -3.06
C ILE A 21 -2.89 9.88 -3.56
N GLY A 22 -3.81 10.19 -2.65
CA GLY A 22 -5.07 10.82 -3.05
C GLY A 22 -6.15 10.71 -1.98
N ASP A 23 -7.40 10.78 -2.41
CA ASP A 23 -8.56 10.62 -1.54
C ASP A 23 -8.97 9.13 -1.42
N TYR A 24 -10.25 8.91 -1.11
CA TYR A 24 -10.86 7.58 -1.04
C TYR A 24 -10.65 6.72 -2.29
N LEU A 25 -10.44 7.29 -3.48
CA LEU A 25 -10.24 6.53 -4.70
C LEU A 25 -8.88 5.80 -4.69
N GLY A 26 -7.84 6.45 -4.17
CA GLY A 26 -6.52 5.83 -4.02
C GLY A 26 -6.58 4.61 -3.12
N ARG A 27 -7.27 4.72 -1.99
CA ARG A 27 -7.51 3.59 -1.08
C ARG A 27 -8.31 2.46 -1.73
N GLN A 28 -9.35 2.80 -2.50
CA GLN A 28 -10.18 1.82 -3.21
C GLN A 28 -9.41 1.06 -4.30
N GLN A 29 -8.31 1.61 -4.81
CA GLN A 29 -7.42 0.89 -5.73
C GLN A 29 -6.37 0.07 -4.97
N PHE A 30 -5.84 0.62 -3.88
CA PHE A 30 -4.83 -0.03 -3.05
C PHE A 30 -5.32 -1.35 -2.43
N GLN A 31 -6.51 -1.35 -1.82
CA GLN A 31 -7.01 -2.52 -1.08
C GLN A 31 -7.20 -3.76 -1.99
N PRO A 32 -7.90 -3.67 -3.15
CA PRO A 32 -8.02 -4.80 -4.06
C PRO A 32 -6.68 -5.26 -4.62
N LEU A 33 -5.75 -4.33 -4.89
CA LEU A 33 -4.41 -4.70 -5.35
C LEU A 33 -3.67 -5.55 -4.32
N MET A 34 -3.72 -5.15 -3.04
CA MET A 34 -3.13 -5.96 -1.97
C MET A 34 -3.73 -7.37 -1.92
N CYS A 35 -5.06 -7.49 -2.01
CA CYS A 35 -5.72 -8.80 -2.08
C CYS A 35 -5.27 -9.61 -3.30
N MET A 36 -5.15 -8.99 -4.48
CA MET A 36 -4.69 -9.68 -5.69
C MET A 36 -3.22 -10.15 -5.57
N ILE A 37 -2.36 -9.34 -4.92
CA ILE A 37 -0.95 -9.69 -4.71
C ILE A 37 -0.82 -10.86 -3.72
N THR A 38 -1.59 -10.85 -2.62
CA THR A 38 -1.52 -11.88 -1.59
C THR A 38 -2.39 -13.11 -1.89
N GLY A 39 -3.22 -13.06 -2.93
CA GLY A 39 -4.22 -14.09 -3.20
C GLY A 39 -5.38 -14.09 -2.20
N GLY A 40 -5.57 -13.00 -1.45
CA GLY A 40 -6.58 -12.89 -0.40
C GLY A 40 -6.22 -13.62 0.89
N GLU A 41 -4.97 -14.09 1.03
CA GLU A 41 -4.49 -14.77 2.22
C GLU A 41 -3.78 -13.81 3.18
N ASP A 42 -3.87 -14.13 4.48
CA ASP A 42 -3.03 -13.49 5.51
C ASP A 42 -1.59 -13.99 5.36
N ARG A 43 -0.70 -13.08 4.99
CA ARG A 43 0.69 -13.36 4.65
C ARG A 43 1.62 -12.83 5.76
N PRO A 44 2.17 -13.68 6.64
CA PRO A 44 3.05 -13.24 7.72
C PRO A 44 4.38 -12.68 7.20
N ASP A 45 4.72 -12.96 5.94
CA ASP A 45 5.86 -12.41 5.22
C ASP A 45 5.62 -10.99 4.69
N VAL A 46 4.42 -10.42 4.84
CA VAL A 46 4.12 -9.03 4.49
C VAL A 46 4.12 -8.18 5.77
N LEU A 47 4.96 -7.15 5.80
CA LEU A 47 5.17 -6.33 7.00
C LEU A 47 4.38 -5.02 6.91
N ASP A 48 3.57 -4.71 7.92
CA ASP A 48 3.05 -3.35 8.13
C ASP A 48 4.17 -2.49 8.73
N VAL A 49 4.64 -1.52 7.93
CA VAL A 49 5.69 -0.57 8.30
C VAL A 49 5.17 0.87 8.31
N GLY A 50 3.85 1.06 8.42
CA GLY A 50 3.24 2.39 8.39
C GLY A 50 3.80 3.37 9.43
N SER A 51 4.21 2.85 10.59
CA SER A 51 4.85 3.64 11.66
C SER A 51 6.20 4.23 11.27
N GLU A 52 6.98 3.57 10.40
CA GLU A 52 8.26 4.10 9.88
C GLU A 52 8.05 5.39 9.08
N TYR A 53 6.85 5.56 8.51
CA TYR A 53 6.44 6.71 7.68
C TYR A 53 5.56 7.71 8.42
N GLY A 54 5.39 7.55 9.74
CA GLY A 54 4.53 8.42 10.54
C GLY A 54 3.02 8.22 10.31
N LEU A 55 2.62 7.16 9.61
CA LEU A 55 1.21 6.80 9.36
C LEU A 55 0.61 6.08 10.57
N VAL A 56 0.70 6.71 11.74
CA VAL A 56 0.18 6.18 12.99
C VAL A 56 -1.24 6.71 13.21
N LYS A 57 -2.15 5.83 13.66
CA LYS A 57 -3.50 6.23 14.01
C LYS A 57 -3.48 7.27 15.13
N ALA A 58 -3.87 8.50 14.81
CA ALA A 58 -3.95 9.58 15.78
C ALA A 58 -4.96 9.28 16.90
N ARG A 59 -4.74 9.87 18.08
CA ARG A 59 -5.61 9.65 19.25
C ARG A 59 -7.03 10.12 18.92
N GLY A 60 -8.00 9.20 19.04
CA GLY A 60 -9.41 9.47 18.76
C GLY A 60 -9.80 9.37 17.28
N ALA A 61 -8.84 9.15 16.36
CA ALA A 61 -9.16 8.86 14.97
C ALA A 61 -9.79 7.46 14.84
N LYS A 62 -10.60 7.24 13.79
CA LYS A 62 -11.13 5.90 13.46
C LYS A 62 -10.08 5.01 12.80
N GLN A 63 -9.22 5.60 11.98
CA GLN A 63 -8.22 4.95 11.12
C GLN A 63 -6.96 5.83 11.03
N PRO A 64 -5.80 5.28 10.65
CA PRO A 64 -4.63 6.08 10.28
C PRO A 64 -4.86 6.82 8.96
N ASP A 65 -4.00 7.81 8.67
CA ASP A 65 -4.03 8.59 7.43
C ASP A 65 -3.48 7.80 6.22
N GLY A 66 -3.10 6.54 6.42
CA GLY A 66 -2.59 5.66 5.38
C GLY A 66 -2.05 4.36 5.94
N TRP A 67 -1.56 3.49 5.05
CA TRP A 67 -0.88 2.25 5.39
C TRP A 67 0.34 2.05 4.49
N VAL A 68 1.36 1.40 5.02
CA VAL A 68 2.53 0.99 4.24
C VAL A 68 2.80 -0.48 4.50
N TYR A 69 2.82 -1.27 3.43
CA TYR A 69 3.19 -2.68 3.50
C TYR A 69 4.48 -2.91 2.72
N ARG A 70 5.40 -3.66 3.32
CA ARG A 70 6.66 -4.07 2.70
C ARG A 70 6.64 -5.57 2.42
N PHE A 71 7.06 -5.94 1.21
CA PHE A 71 7.30 -7.32 0.78
C PHE A 71 8.81 -7.57 0.82
N PRO A 72 9.35 -8.18 1.90
CA PRO A 72 10.80 -8.31 2.10
C PRO A 72 11.47 -9.18 1.03
N SER A 73 10.73 -10.14 0.47
CA SER A 73 11.23 -11.05 -0.58
C SER A 73 11.67 -10.34 -1.85
N THR A 74 11.07 -9.18 -2.16
CA THR A 74 11.39 -8.38 -3.36
C THR A 74 11.82 -6.96 -3.02
N GLN A 75 11.94 -6.62 -1.73
CA GLN A 75 12.10 -5.25 -1.23
C GLN A 75 11.06 -4.25 -1.79
N THR A 76 9.92 -4.74 -2.27
CA THR A 76 8.85 -3.90 -2.79
C THR A 76 8.09 -3.27 -1.63
N THR A 77 7.84 -1.97 -1.71
CA THR A 77 6.99 -1.27 -0.74
C THR A 77 5.74 -0.77 -1.44
N ASN A 78 4.56 -1.04 -0.86
CA ASN A 78 3.29 -0.55 -1.37
C ASN A 78 2.62 0.27 -0.27
N PHE A 79 2.36 1.54 -0.55
CA PHE A 79 1.74 2.43 0.43
C PHE A 79 0.55 3.18 -0.15
N THR A 80 -0.36 3.51 0.75
CA THR A 80 -1.47 4.40 0.48
C THR A 80 -1.44 5.54 1.48
N TYR A 81 -1.62 6.76 0.98
CA TYR A 81 -1.74 7.96 1.78
C TYR A 81 -3.03 8.68 1.40
N GLU A 82 -3.91 8.84 2.38
CA GLU A 82 -5.15 9.59 2.22
C GLU A 82 -4.91 11.06 2.52
N ASP A 83 -4.74 11.84 1.45
CA ASP A 83 -4.75 13.29 1.52
C ASP A 83 -6.01 13.83 0.84
N ILE A 84 -7.00 14.21 1.66
CA ILE A 84 -8.24 14.85 1.19
C ILE A 84 -7.95 16.27 0.65
N LEU A 85 -6.82 16.84 1.05
CA LEU A 85 -6.40 18.19 0.71
C LEU A 85 -4.99 18.13 0.12
N LEU A 86 -4.81 17.38 -0.98
CA LEU A 86 -3.64 17.52 -1.84
C LEU A 86 -3.56 18.97 -2.31
N ARG A 87 -3.01 19.82 -1.44
CA ARG A 87 -2.55 21.14 -1.74
C ARG A 87 -1.29 20.85 -2.53
N VAL A 88 -1.48 20.79 -3.84
CA VAL A 88 -0.38 20.90 -4.77
C VAL A 88 0.23 22.27 -4.48
N LEU A 89 1.22 22.31 -3.58
CA LEU A 89 2.17 23.40 -3.51
C LEU A 89 3.04 23.22 -4.76
N VAL A 90 2.52 23.71 -5.89
CA VAL A 90 3.34 24.08 -7.05
C VAL A 90 4.04 25.39 -6.71
#